data_AF-A0AAP2DZQ8-F1
#
_entry.id   AF-A0AAP2DZQ8-F1
#
_cell.length_a   1.000
_cell.length_b   1.000
_cell.length_c   1.000
_cell.angle_alpha   90.00
_cell.angle_beta   90.00
_cell.angle_gamma   90.00
#
_symmetry.space_group_name_H-M   'P 1'
#
loop_
_entity.id
_entity.type
_entity.pdbx_description
1 polymer ?
#
loop_
_entity_poly.entity_id
_entity_poly.type
_entity_poly.pdbx_seq_one_letter_code
_entity_poly.pdbx_strand_id
1 'polypeptide(L)'
;MSNPKTFSTTENEATDIVDVIRKLRNDLIKDFLDERSLAAYVADHYKITDLSPVKVEFIKGELKKMLIAPVDVEWYKPILDDFQATGSAALSEGNEKLFYKEIENMLKRFIY
;
A
#
# COMPACT_ATOMS: atom_id res chain seq x y z
N MET A 1 42.88 -23.84 19.24
CA MET A 1 41.57 -23.60 19.87
C MET A 1 41.04 -22.30 19.33
N SER A 2 40.15 -22.36 18.34
CA SER A 2 39.57 -21.17 17.70
C SER A 2 38.14 -21.05 18.20
N ASN A 3 37.84 -19.95 18.91
CA ASN A 3 36.48 -19.63 19.32
C ASN A 3 35.60 -19.46 18.07
N PRO A 4 34.43 -20.11 17.99
CA PRO A 4 33.48 -19.84 16.92
C PRO A 4 32.86 -18.47 17.17
N LYS A 5 32.96 -17.61 16.15
CA LYS A 5 32.24 -16.34 16.04
C LYS A 5 30.75 -16.62 16.07
N THR A 6 30.09 -16.38 17.20
CA THR A 6 28.64 -16.17 17.24
C THR A 6 28.37 -14.77 16.71
N PHE A 7 28.28 -14.64 15.38
CA PHE A 7 27.56 -13.53 14.80
C PHE A 7 26.07 -13.76 15.06
N SER A 8 25.50 -12.87 15.88
CA SER A 8 24.06 -12.81 16.15
C SER A 8 23.32 -12.74 14.81
N THR A 9 22.64 -13.83 14.44
CA THR A 9 21.96 -13.98 13.15
C THR A 9 20.46 -13.73 13.32
N THR A 10 20.10 -12.59 13.90
CA THR A 10 18.69 -12.20 14.10
C THR A 10 18.33 -10.82 13.55
N GLU A 11 19.31 -10.02 13.09
CA GLU A 11 19.05 -8.65 12.61
C GLU A 11 18.91 -8.51 11.09
N ASN A 12 19.20 -9.54 10.28
CA ASN A 12 19.35 -9.39 8.82
C ASN A 12 18.35 -10.18 7.94
N GLU A 13 17.40 -10.93 8.48
CA GLU A 13 16.40 -11.69 7.67
C GLU A 13 14.94 -11.25 7.88
N ALA A 14 14.68 -10.32 8.80
CA ALA A 14 13.44 -9.57 8.81
C ALA A 14 13.59 -8.41 7.83
N THR A 15 13.20 -8.60 6.56
CA THR A 15 12.68 -7.45 5.83
C THR A 15 11.59 -6.88 6.72
N ASP A 16 11.75 -5.68 7.26
CA ASP A 16 10.74 -5.07 8.13
C ASP A 16 9.41 -5.17 7.37
N ILE A 17 8.45 -5.94 7.91
CA ILE A 17 7.15 -6.15 7.26
C ILE A 17 6.49 -4.80 6.94
N VAL A 18 6.79 -3.75 7.72
CA VAL A 18 6.36 -2.38 7.45
C VAL A 18 6.97 -1.84 6.15
N ASP A 19 8.23 -2.15 5.85
CA ASP A 19 8.87 -1.79 4.58
C ASP A 19 8.27 -2.57 3.40
N VAL A 20 7.90 -3.84 3.60
CA VAL A 20 7.18 -4.64 2.59
C VAL A 20 5.82 -4.00 2.30
N ILE A 21 5.03 -3.71 3.33
CA ILE A 21 3.73 -3.03 3.21
C ILE A 21 3.91 -1.69 2.53
N ARG A 22 4.91 -0.89 2.92
CA ARG A 22 5.21 0.41 2.31
C ARG A 22 5.49 0.26 0.82
N LYS A 23 6.31 -0.72 0.44
CA LYS A 23 6.64 -0.99 -0.97
C LYS A 23 5.39 -1.34 -1.76
N LEU A 24 4.58 -2.28 -1.29
CA LEU A 24 3.35 -2.72 -1.97
C LEU A 24 2.32 -1.58 -2.09
N ARG A 25 2.07 -0.85 -1.00
CA ARG A 25 1.21 0.34 -1.01
C ARG A 25 1.70 1.36 -2.02
N ASN A 26 3.00 1.66 -2.03
CA ASN A 26 3.57 2.66 -2.90
C ASN A 26 3.60 2.21 -4.37
N ASP A 27 3.77 0.92 -4.64
CA ASP A 27 3.68 0.37 -5.99
C ASP A 27 2.24 0.52 -6.53
N LEU A 28 1.22 0.18 -5.71
CA LEU A 28 -0.18 0.40 -6.08
C LEU A 28 -0.50 1.90 -6.30
N ILE A 29 -0.04 2.78 -5.42
CA ILE A 29 -0.24 4.22 -5.57
C ILE A 29 0.37 4.73 -6.89
N LYS A 30 1.55 4.24 -7.30
CA LYS A 30 2.17 4.63 -8.58
C LYS A 30 1.31 4.23 -9.77
N ASP A 31 0.64 3.08 -9.71
CA ASP A 31 -0.29 2.67 -10.77
C ASP A 31 -1.44 3.66 -10.90
N PHE A 32 -1.97 4.15 -9.78
CA PHE A 32 -3.01 5.20 -9.74
C PHE A 32 -2.53 6.61 -10.11
N LEU A 33 -1.22 6.85 -10.19
CA LEU A 33 -0.68 8.10 -10.74
C LEU A 33 -0.72 8.12 -12.27
N ASP A 34 -0.79 6.96 -12.94
CA ASP A 34 -1.15 6.90 -14.36
C ASP A 34 -2.63 7.23 -14.51
N GLU A 35 -2.91 8.28 -15.28
CA GLU A 35 -4.26 8.79 -15.48
C GLU A 35 -5.20 7.79 -16.13
N ARG A 36 -4.68 6.90 -17.00
CA ARG A 36 -5.49 5.86 -17.66
C ARG A 36 -5.94 4.82 -16.63
N SER A 37 -5.03 4.42 -15.75
CA SER A 37 -5.34 3.48 -14.66
C SER A 37 -6.34 4.08 -13.68
N LEU A 38 -6.15 5.34 -13.27
CA LEU A 38 -7.09 6.05 -12.41
C LEU A 38 -8.48 6.17 -13.05
N ALA A 39 -8.54 6.63 -14.31
CA ALA A 39 -9.81 6.80 -15.02
C ALA A 39 -10.54 5.47 -15.20
N ALA A 40 -9.82 4.41 -15.59
CA ALA A 40 -10.39 3.07 -15.74
C ALA A 40 -10.96 2.54 -14.42
N TYR A 41 -10.19 2.67 -13.33
CA TYR A 41 -10.64 2.24 -12.01
C TYR A 41 -11.87 3.01 -11.55
N VAL A 42 -11.87 4.34 -11.71
CA VAL A 42 -13.01 5.17 -11.27
C VAL A 42 -14.26 4.89 -12.10
N ALA A 43 -14.12 4.69 -13.42
CA ALA A 43 -15.22 4.30 -14.27
C ALA A 43 -15.82 2.95 -13.85
N ASP A 44 -14.98 1.97 -13.53
CA ASP A 44 -15.45 0.64 -13.13
C ASP A 44 -16.12 0.65 -11.75
N HIS A 45 -15.49 1.29 -10.75
CA HIS A 45 -15.91 1.21 -9.34
C HIS A 45 -16.98 2.24 -8.95
N TYR A 46 -16.97 3.42 -9.57
CA TYR A 46 -17.88 4.52 -9.22
C TYR A 46 -18.82 4.92 -10.36
N LYS A 47 -18.72 4.28 -11.53
CA LYS A 47 -19.54 4.57 -12.73
C LYS A 47 -19.40 6.01 -13.23
N ILE A 48 -18.25 6.62 -12.96
CA ILE A 48 -17.89 7.95 -13.47
C ILE A 48 -16.97 7.78 -14.66
N THR A 49 -17.49 8.02 -15.85
CA THR A 49 -16.77 7.83 -17.12
C THR A 49 -15.91 9.02 -17.52
N ASP A 50 -16.15 10.20 -16.91
CA ASP A 50 -15.41 11.42 -17.19
C ASP A 50 -14.97 12.10 -15.88
N LEU A 51 -13.65 12.08 -15.66
CA LEU A 51 -12.99 12.73 -14.53
C LEU A 51 -12.42 14.04 -15.03
N SER A 52 -12.91 15.16 -14.51
CA SER A 52 -12.40 16.46 -14.93
C SER A 52 -10.89 16.58 -14.65
N PRO A 53 -10.10 17.24 -15.52
CA PRO A 53 -8.65 17.38 -15.33
C PRO A 53 -8.29 17.99 -13.97
N VAL A 54 -9.11 18.92 -13.48
CA VAL A 54 -8.95 19.52 -12.15
C VAL A 54 -9.06 18.47 -11.04
N LYS A 55 -10.05 17.57 -11.09
CA LYS A 55 -10.19 16.48 -10.11
C LYS A 55 -9.03 15.50 -10.19
N VAL A 56 -8.57 15.17 -11.39
CA VAL A 56 -7.40 14.30 -11.60
C VAL A 56 -6.17 14.88 -10.90
N GLU A 57 -5.90 16.17 -11.07
CA GLU A 57 -4.75 16.80 -10.42
C GLU A 57 -4.85 16.84 -8.89
N PHE A 58 -6.06 17.08 -8.34
CA PHE A 58 -6.27 16.98 -6.89
C PHE A 58 -6.03 15.56 -6.36
N ILE A 59 -6.56 14.55 -7.04
CA ILE A 59 -6.37 13.14 -6.68
C ILE A 59 -4.89 12.76 -6.74
N LYS A 60 -4.19 13.09 -7.84
CA LYS A 60 -2.74 12.85 -7.98
C LYS A 60 -1.95 13.57 -6.89
N GLY A 61 -2.38 14.77 -6.49
CA GLY A 61 -1.80 15.52 -5.38
C GLY A 61 -1.86 14.77 -4.05
N GLU A 62 -3.01 14.19 -3.71
CA GLU A 62 -3.17 13.37 -2.50
C GLU A 62 -2.41 12.04 -2.58
N LEU A 63 -2.44 11.35 -3.72
CA LEU A 63 -1.67 10.12 -3.94
C LEU A 63 -0.18 10.34 -3.72
N LYS A 64 0.37 11.47 -4.21
CA LYS A 64 1.78 11.85 -3.95
C LYS A 64 2.07 12.08 -2.47
N LYS A 65 1.12 12.64 -1.70
CA LYS A 65 1.26 12.77 -0.24
C LYS A 65 1.25 11.40 0.44
N MET A 66 0.41 10.46 -0.03
CA MET A 66 0.37 9.10 0.51
C MET A 66 1.68 8.34 0.26
N LEU A 67 2.38 8.57 -0.84
CA LEU A 67 3.70 7.95 -1.11
C LEU A 67 4.75 8.24 -0.05
N ILE A 68 4.74 9.46 0.49
CA ILE A 68 5.71 9.92 1.50
C ILE A 68 5.18 9.78 2.93
N ALA A 69 3.89 9.52 3.09
CA ALA A 69 3.29 9.30 4.40
C ALA A 69 3.84 8.00 5.03
N PRO A 70 4.02 7.96 6.36
CA PRO A 70 4.34 6.72 7.04
C PRO A 70 3.24 5.67 6.79
N VAL A 71 3.59 4.39 6.97
CA VAL A 71 2.59 3.32 6.94
C VAL A 71 1.76 3.43 8.20
N ASP A 72 0.43 3.43 8.05
CA ASP A 72 -0.49 3.36 9.17
C ASP A 72 -0.53 1.92 9.70
N VAL A 73 0.17 1.70 10.81
CA VAL A 73 0.28 0.37 11.43
C VAL A 73 -1.05 -0.13 11.98
N GLU A 74 -1.98 0.76 12.34
CA GLU A 74 -3.31 0.37 12.82
C GLU A 74 -4.18 -0.09 11.65
N TRP A 75 -4.13 0.62 10.52
CA TRP A 75 -4.82 0.20 9.29
C TRP A 75 -4.36 -1.18 8.80
N TYR A 76 -3.05 -1.41 8.84
CA TYR A 76 -2.43 -2.64 8.36
C TYR A 76 -2.25 -3.71 9.45
N LYS A 77 -2.82 -3.51 10.64
CA LYS A 77 -2.77 -4.47 11.75
C LYS A 77 -3.12 -5.91 11.35
N PRO A 78 -4.14 -6.19 10.51
CA PRO A 78 -4.44 -7.56 10.10
C PRO A 78 -3.26 -8.24 9.38
N ILE A 79 -2.56 -7.53 8.51
CA ILE A 79 -1.39 -8.05 7.78
C ILE A 79 -0.22 -8.27 8.75
N LEU A 80 -0.02 -7.35 9.70
CA LEU A 80 1.04 -7.44 10.70
C LEU A 80 0.82 -8.63 11.64
N ASP A 81 -0.42 -8.83 12.10
CA ASP A 81 -0.79 -9.96 12.96
C ASP A 81 -0.64 -11.30 12.21
N ASP A 82 -1.06 -11.38 10.95
CA ASP A 82 -0.86 -12.55 10.07
C ASP A 82 0.62 -12.86 9.86
N PHE A 83 1.44 -11.83 9.62
CA PHE A 83 2.88 -11.97 9.46
C PHE A 83 3.55 -12.49 10.74
N GLN A 84 3.15 -11.98 11.90
CA GLN A 84 3.65 -12.45 13.19
C GLN A 84 3.28 -13.90 13.46
N ALA A 85 2.08 -14.32 13.06
CA ALA A 85 1.61 -15.69 13.27
C ALA A 85 2.28 -16.71 12.33
N THR A 86 2.59 -16.31 11.10
CA THR A 86 3.02 -17.24 10.03
C THR A 86 4.49 -17.10 9.62
N GLY A 87 5.15 -16.00 9.99
CA GLY A 87 6.50 -15.65 9.55
C GLY A 87 6.60 -15.34 8.05
N SER A 88 5.46 -15.23 7.34
CA SER A 88 5.43 -14.97 5.91
C SER A 88 4.46 -13.85 5.59
N ALA A 89 4.95 -12.86 4.83
CA ALA A 89 4.14 -11.76 4.32
C ALA A 89 3.43 -12.19 3.04
N ALA A 90 2.90 -13.42 3.00
CA ALA A 90 2.09 -13.82 1.88
C ALA A 90 0.92 -12.82 1.82
N LEU A 91 0.86 -12.07 0.72
CA LEU A 91 -0.35 -11.36 0.29
C LEU A 91 -1.42 -12.44 0.08
N SER A 92 -2.03 -12.88 1.17
CA SER A 92 -3.15 -13.81 1.14
C SER A 92 -4.29 -13.16 0.37
N GLU A 93 -5.15 -13.99 -0.22
CA GLU A 93 -6.40 -13.53 -0.85
C GLU A 93 -7.26 -12.78 0.19
N GLY A 94 -7.13 -11.45 0.22
CA GLY A 94 -7.78 -10.61 1.23
C GLY A 94 -6.93 -9.43 1.65
N ASN A 95 -5.62 -9.62 1.83
CA ASN A 95 -4.70 -8.57 2.27
C ASN A 95 -4.51 -7.50 1.19
N GLU A 96 -4.56 -7.88 -0.09
CA GLU A 96 -4.57 -6.93 -1.22
C GLU A 96 -5.74 -5.93 -1.14
N LYS A 97 -6.91 -6.36 -0.65
CA LYS A 97 -8.10 -5.49 -0.54
C LYS A 97 -7.89 -4.33 0.42
N LEU A 98 -7.03 -4.48 1.43
CA LEU A 98 -6.75 -3.39 2.38
C LEU A 98 -6.00 -2.23 1.71
N PHE A 99 -5.09 -2.52 0.79
CA PHE A 99 -4.37 -1.50 0.03
C PHE A 99 -5.33 -0.72 -0.89
N TYR A 100 -6.18 -1.44 -1.64
CA TYR A 100 -7.20 -0.80 -2.47
C TYR A 100 -8.18 0.03 -1.64
N LYS A 101 -8.64 -0.48 -0.50
CA LYS A 101 -9.59 0.22 0.38
C LYS A 101 -9.00 1.52 0.97
N GLU A 102 -7.69 1.56 1.25
CA GLU A 102 -7.02 2.80 1.68
C GLU A 102 -7.13 3.87 0.58
N ILE A 103 -6.85 3.49 -0.67
CA ILE A 103 -6.94 4.38 -1.84
C ILE A 103 -8.39 4.79 -2.10
N GLU A 104 -9.34 3.84 -2.05
CA GLU A 104 -10.77 4.13 -2.23
C GLU A 104 -11.28 5.17 -1.22
N ASN A 105 -10.87 5.05 0.05
CA ASN A 105 -11.23 6.02 1.08
C ASN A 105 -10.73 7.43 0.74
N MET A 106 -9.53 7.54 0.18
CA MET A 106 -9.03 8.81 -0.33
C MET A 106 -9.84 9.29 -1.53
N LEU A 107 -10.08 8.44 -2.53
CA LEU A 107 -10.80 8.79 -3.76
C LEU A 107 -12.23 9.27 -3.49
N LYS A 108 -12.92 8.65 -2.53
CA LYS A 108 -14.29 9.02 -2.13
C LYS A 108 -14.44 10.50 -1.79
N ARG A 109 -13.39 11.14 -1.25
CA ARG A 109 -13.37 12.58 -0.90
C ARG A 109 -13.45 13.53 -2.11
N PHE A 110 -13.19 13.02 -3.32
CA PHE A 110 -13.22 13.78 -4.57
C PHE A 110 -14.36 13.35 -5.50
N ILE A 111 -14.92 12.18 -5.22
CA ILE A 111 -15.97 11.54 -6.01
C ILE A 111 -17.36 11.91 -5.48
N TYR A 112 -17.55 11.87 -4.16
CA TYR A 112 -18.79 12.26 -3.47
C TYR A 112 -18.68 13.68 -2.91
#